data_AF-A0AAU3Q1U1-F1
#
_entry.id   AF-A0AAU3Q1U1-F1
#
_cell.length_a   1.000
_cell.length_b   1.000
_cell.length_c   1.000
_cell.angle_alpha   90.00
_cell.angle_beta   90.00
_cell.angle_gamma   90.00
#
_symmetry.space_group_name_H-M   'P 1'
#
loop_
_entity.id
_entity.type
_entity.pdbx_description
1 polymer ?
#
loop_
_entity_poly.entity_id
_entity_poly.type
_entity_poly.pdbx_seq_one_letter_code
_entity_poly.pdbx_strand_id
1 'polypeptide(L)'
;MTNEDNISPVWFITGASSGIGRELVHQALEAGEAVAAVARHIEALGDLGGSYGQTADPGVGLLAATKYAVEGLSDALVAEVAPLGIGVTLVRPGLTATPFLGNLGTAAATHTDYDQTVRVVQQAIQALPASAFSGVERVAAGIRTAVASDNPPRRLALGVAGADSMRKALAARIAVLDEWATVTDMVDA
;
A
#
# COMPACT_ATOMS: atom_id res chain seq x y z
N MET A 1 25.59 26.12 8.25
CA MET A 1 26.13 25.02 7.44
C MET A 1 25.32 24.96 6.17
N THR A 2 25.91 25.37 5.06
CA THR A 2 25.31 25.30 3.73
C THR A 2 25.43 23.86 3.25
N ASN A 3 24.30 23.26 2.88
CA ASN A 3 24.18 21.86 2.48
C ASN A 3 24.62 21.75 1.00
N GLU A 4 25.93 21.89 0.73
CA GLU A 4 26.48 21.91 -0.64
C GLU A 4 26.93 20.54 -1.16
N ASP A 5 26.88 19.49 -0.35
CA ASP A 5 27.01 18.12 -0.85
C ASP A 5 25.62 17.50 -0.93
N ASN A 6 24.94 17.69 -2.05
CA ASN A 6 23.71 16.95 -2.35
C ASN A 6 24.08 15.48 -2.58
N ILE A 7 24.20 14.72 -1.50
CA ILE A 7 24.48 13.29 -1.55
C ILE A 7 23.32 12.64 -2.31
N SER A 8 23.63 12.05 -3.47
CA SER A 8 22.65 11.31 -4.26
C SER A 8 21.93 10.28 -3.39
N PRO A 9 20.58 10.18 -3.46
CA PRO A 9 19.82 9.22 -2.66
C PRO A 9 20.34 7.79 -2.84
N VAL A 10 20.38 7.03 -1.74
CA VAL A 10 20.69 5.61 -1.74
C VAL A 10 19.42 4.84 -1.44
N TRP A 11 18.99 3.98 -2.37
CA TRP A 11 17.74 3.23 -2.27
C TRP A 11 17.99 1.83 -1.73
N PHE A 12 17.21 1.42 -0.75
CA PHE A 12 17.07 0.01 -0.38
C PHE A 12 15.67 -0.47 -0.75
N ILE A 13 15.56 -1.31 -1.78
CA ILE A 13 14.28 -1.73 -2.36
C ILE A 13 14.09 -3.22 -2.17
N THR A 14 13.10 -3.61 -1.35
CA THR A 14 12.66 -5.00 -1.22
C THR A 14 11.57 -5.31 -2.26
N GLY A 15 11.48 -6.56 -2.72
CA GLY A 15 10.50 -6.92 -3.76
C GLY A 15 10.88 -6.36 -5.14
N ALA A 16 12.17 -6.18 -5.38
CA ALA A 16 12.70 -5.52 -6.57
C ALA A 16 12.65 -6.36 -7.87
N SER A 17 12.21 -7.62 -7.82
CA SER A 17 12.23 -8.49 -9.00
C SER A 17 11.15 -8.14 -10.05
N SER A 18 10.09 -7.41 -9.69
CA SER A 18 9.02 -7.07 -10.63
C SER A 18 8.14 -5.91 -10.17
N GLY A 19 7.10 -5.59 -10.95
CA GLY A 19 6.07 -4.62 -10.59
C GLY A 19 6.64 -3.24 -10.28
N ILE A 20 6.11 -2.61 -9.23
CA ILE A 20 6.52 -1.28 -8.76
C ILE A 20 7.97 -1.28 -8.28
N GLY A 21 8.41 -2.33 -7.58
CA GLY A 21 9.77 -2.41 -7.02
C GLY A 21 10.84 -2.41 -8.12
N ARG A 22 10.64 -3.22 -9.17
CA ARG A 22 11.55 -3.23 -10.33
C ARG A 22 11.54 -1.90 -11.07
N GLU A 23 10.36 -1.32 -11.26
CA GLU A 23 10.22 -0.02 -11.91
C GLU A 23 10.95 1.08 -11.14
N LEU A 24 10.87 1.07 -9.80
CA LEU A 24 11.64 1.98 -8.95
C LEU A 24 13.15 1.81 -9.11
N VAL A 25 13.63 0.55 -9.19
CA VAL A 25 15.06 0.28 -9.47
C VAL A 25 15.47 0.88 -10.82
N HIS A 26 14.69 0.67 -11.87
CA HIS A 26 14.98 1.24 -13.19
C HIS A 26 15.04 2.76 -13.14
N GLN A 27 14.03 3.40 -12.56
CA GLN A 27 13.98 4.87 -12.49
C GLN A 27 15.10 5.47 -11.63
N ALA A 28 15.52 4.79 -10.56
CA ALA A 28 16.63 5.23 -9.72
C ALA A 28 17.98 5.08 -10.46
N LEU A 29 18.21 3.95 -11.14
CA LEU A 29 19.43 3.73 -11.93
C LEU A 29 19.52 4.68 -13.13
N GLU A 30 18.41 4.94 -13.83
CA GLU A 30 18.34 5.93 -14.92
C GLU A 30 18.66 7.35 -14.44
N ALA A 31 18.37 7.66 -13.18
CA ALA A 31 18.71 8.94 -12.56
C ALA A 31 20.15 9.00 -12.01
N GLY A 32 20.94 7.93 -12.14
CA GLY A 32 22.31 7.85 -11.62
C GLY A 32 22.39 7.68 -10.10
N GLU A 33 21.31 7.23 -9.47
CA GLU A 33 21.20 7.01 -8.03
C GLU A 33 21.71 5.62 -7.64
N ALA A 34 22.19 5.45 -6.40
CA ALA A 34 22.69 4.16 -5.92
C ALA A 34 21.53 3.29 -5.42
N VAL A 35 21.53 2.00 -5.76
CA VAL A 35 20.45 1.06 -5.41
C VAL A 35 21.00 -0.24 -4.82
N ALA A 36 20.48 -0.61 -3.66
CA ALA A 36 20.56 -1.95 -3.08
C ALA A 36 19.18 -2.62 -3.20
N ALA A 37 19.06 -3.61 -4.08
CA ALA A 37 17.80 -4.28 -4.40
C ALA A 37 17.77 -5.71 -3.83
N VAL A 38 16.64 -6.10 -3.25
CA VAL A 38 16.42 -7.44 -2.67
C VAL A 38 15.20 -8.09 -3.29
N ALA A 39 15.34 -9.34 -3.72
CA ALA A 39 14.27 -10.17 -4.23
C ALA A 39 14.40 -11.62 -3.76
N ARG A 40 13.27 -12.31 -3.56
CA ARG A 40 13.24 -13.72 -3.13
C ARG A 40 13.66 -14.68 -4.24
N HIS A 41 13.40 -14.29 -5.49
CA HIS A 41 13.80 -15.02 -6.68
C HIS A 41 14.17 -13.98 -7.74
N ILE A 42 15.44 -13.96 -8.16
CA ILE A 42 15.92 -13.09 -9.24
C ILE A 42 15.19 -13.39 -10.56
N GLU A 43 14.67 -14.62 -10.70
CA GLU A 43 13.94 -15.10 -11.88
C GLU A 43 12.41 -14.96 -11.78
N ALA A 44 11.85 -14.62 -10.60
CA ALA A 44 10.40 -14.55 -10.44
C ALA A 44 9.85 -13.16 -10.76
N LEU A 45 9.12 -13.12 -11.86
CA LEU A 45 8.25 -12.04 -12.30
C LEU A 45 6.93 -12.08 -11.51
N GLY A 46 6.80 -11.27 -10.47
CA GLY A 46 5.52 -10.95 -9.83
C GLY A 46 5.64 -10.53 -8.37
N ASP A 47 5.24 -9.29 -8.05
CA ASP A 47 4.15 -8.98 -7.11
C ASP A 47 4.07 -7.49 -6.74
N LEU A 48 2.84 -6.97 -6.70
CA LEU A 48 2.21 -6.12 -5.65
C LEU A 48 0.89 -5.53 -6.20
N GLY A 49 -0.19 -5.62 -5.43
CA GLY A 49 -1.46 -4.94 -5.75
C GLY A 49 -2.49 -4.97 -4.62
N GLY A 50 -3.36 -3.96 -4.57
CA GLY A 50 -4.55 -3.90 -3.71
C GLY A 50 -4.55 -2.76 -2.70
N SER A 51 -5.67 -2.05 -2.59
CA SER A 51 -5.91 -0.95 -1.63
C SER A 51 -6.24 -1.43 -0.21
N TYR A 52 -5.83 -2.64 0.13
CA TYR A 52 -6.12 -3.26 1.43
C TYR A 52 -5.16 -2.71 2.49
N GLY A 53 -5.67 -2.33 3.66
CA GLY A 53 -4.90 -1.67 4.74
C GLY A 53 -5.65 -0.54 5.44
N GLN A 54 -6.68 0.01 4.79
CA GLN A 54 -7.69 0.90 5.41
C GLN A 54 -9.12 0.54 4.99
N THR A 55 -9.27 -0.44 4.11
CA THR A 55 -10.53 -1.08 3.70
C THR A 55 -10.31 -2.59 3.66
N ALA A 56 -11.40 -3.35 3.76
CA ALA A 56 -11.41 -4.80 3.64
C ALA A 56 -12.76 -5.25 3.05
N ASP A 57 -12.70 -6.16 2.08
CA ASP A 57 -13.87 -6.74 1.44
C ASP A 57 -14.06 -8.21 1.86
N PRO A 58 -15.28 -8.77 1.72
CA PRO A 58 -15.50 -10.19 1.90
C PRO A 58 -14.54 -11.05 1.08
N GLY A 59 -13.97 -12.09 1.71
CA GLY A 59 -13.07 -13.04 1.05
C GLY A 59 -11.59 -12.64 1.03
N VAL A 60 -11.24 -11.42 1.44
CA VAL A 60 -9.84 -10.96 1.50
C VAL A 60 -9.37 -10.64 2.93
N GLY A 61 -10.08 -11.14 3.94
CA GLY A 61 -9.82 -10.81 5.36
C GLY A 61 -8.37 -11.07 5.82
N LEU A 62 -7.79 -12.23 5.47
CA LEU A 62 -6.39 -12.53 5.81
C LEU A 62 -5.41 -11.58 5.11
N LEU A 63 -5.62 -11.32 3.82
CA LEU A 63 -4.80 -10.38 3.07
C LEU A 63 -4.88 -8.98 3.70
N ALA A 64 -6.10 -8.49 3.96
CA ALA A 64 -6.31 -7.21 4.60
C ALA A 64 -5.63 -7.15 5.98
N ALA A 65 -5.79 -8.15 6.83
CA ALA A 65 -5.16 -8.20 8.15
C ALA A 65 -3.63 -8.00 8.07
N THR A 66 -2.95 -8.68 7.13
CA THR A 66 -1.50 -8.47 6.94
C THR A 66 -1.15 -7.04 6.52
N LYS A 67 -1.99 -6.39 5.71
CA LYS A 67 -1.76 -5.00 5.29
C LYS A 67 -2.05 -3.99 6.40
N TYR A 68 -3.08 -4.24 7.23
CA TYR A 68 -3.30 -3.45 8.44
C TYR A 68 -2.14 -3.59 9.44
N ALA A 69 -1.54 -4.78 9.56
CA ALA A 69 -0.37 -4.98 10.40
C ALA A 69 0.83 -4.12 9.94
N VAL A 70 1.00 -3.94 8.63
CA VAL A 70 2.04 -3.04 8.08
C VAL A 70 1.77 -1.58 8.44
N GLU A 71 0.51 -1.14 8.52
CA GLU A 71 0.16 0.22 8.99
C GLU A 71 0.63 0.43 10.43
N GLY A 72 0.26 -0.49 11.33
CA GLY A 72 0.64 -0.39 12.74
C GLY A 72 2.16 -0.49 12.95
N LEU A 73 2.82 -1.39 12.23
CA LEU A 73 4.29 -1.48 12.24
C LEU A 73 4.94 -0.17 11.76
N SER A 74 4.40 0.45 10.70
CA SER A 74 4.93 1.70 10.17
C SER A 74 4.72 2.86 11.12
N ASP A 75 3.60 2.92 11.85
CA ASP A 75 3.36 3.94 12.87
C ASP A 75 4.36 3.87 14.00
N ALA A 76 4.67 2.67 14.50
CA ALA A 76 5.70 2.48 15.51
C ALA A 76 7.07 2.88 14.97
N LEU A 77 7.43 2.38 13.78
CA LEU A 77 8.73 2.60 13.17
C LEU A 77 9.05 4.08 12.97
N VAL A 78 8.07 4.91 12.58
CA VAL A 78 8.23 6.37 12.44
C VAL A 78 8.83 6.98 13.70
N ALA A 79 8.32 6.62 14.88
CA ALA A 79 8.79 7.16 16.15
C ALA A 79 10.16 6.59 16.54
N GLU A 80 10.40 5.29 16.27
CA GLU A 80 11.65 4.61 16.61
C GLU A 80 12.86 5.19 15.87
N VAL A 81 12.70 5.55 14.59
CA VAL A 81 13.81 5.99 13.74
C VAL A 81 13.92 7.51 13.57
N ALA A 82 12.93 8.27 14.04
CA ALA A 82 12.94 9.74 13.98
C ALA A 82 14.19 10.38 14.64
N PRO A 83 14.68 9.94 15.82
CA PRO A 83 15.91 10.48 16.40
C PRO A 83 17.17 10.25 15.56
N LEU A 84 17.14 9.31 14.62
CA LEU A 84 18.22 9.01 13.68
C LEU A 84 18.14 9.86 12.41
N GLY A 85 17.13 10.73 12.28
CA GLY A 85 16.88 11.52 11.09
C GLY A 85 16.31 10.72 9.91
N ILE A 86 15.77 9.52 10.16
CA ILE A 86 15.21 8.65 9.12
C ILE A 86 13.71 8.91 8.97
N GLY A 87 13.27 9.19 7.75
CA GLY A 87 11.85 9.32 7.41
C GLY A 87 11.23 7.98 7.02
N VAL A 88 9.96 7.79 7.36
CA VAL A 88 9.17 6.61 6.95
C VAL A 88 7.90 7.08 6.27
N THR A 89 7.67 6.62 5.04
CA THR A 89 6.46 6.88 4.27
C THR A 89 5.79 5.55 3.94
N LEU A 90 4.57 5.37 4.43
CA LEU A 90 3.74 4.24 4.06
C LEU A 90 3.01 4.53 2.75
N VAL A 91 3.42 3.85 1.68
CA VAL A 91 2.81 3.99 0.36
C VAL A 91 1.72 2.95 0.16
N ARG A 92 0.53 3.41 -0.21
CA ARG A 92 -0.59 2.56 -0.61
C ARG A 92 -0.94 2.78 -2.08
N PRO A 93 -0.49 1.92 -2.98
CA PRO A 93 -0.92 1.97 -4.36
C PRO A 93 -2.39 1.52 -4.49
N GLY A 94 -3.09 2.12 -5.43
CA GLY A 94 -4.36 1.61 -5.93
C GLY A 94 -4.20 0.29 -6.68
N LEU A 95 -5.27 -0.14 -7.35
CA LEU A 95 -5.17 -1.24 -8.31
C LEU A 95 -4.10 -0.89 -9.35
N THR A 96 -3.08 -1.73 -9.43
CA THR A 96 -1.91 -1.54 -10.28
C THR A 96 -1.80 -2.73 -11.21
N ALA A 97 -1.46 -2.48 -12.48
CA ALA A 97 -1.38 -3.48 -13.53
C ALA A 97 -0.21 -4.46 -13.28
N THR A 98 -0.41 -5.39 -12.35
CA THR A 98 0.51 -6.44 -11.99
C THR A 98 -0.22 -7.79 -11.99
N PRO A 99 0.50 -8.92 -12.11
CA PRO A 99 -0.12 -10.25 -12.00
C PRO A 99 -0.75 -10.56 -10.63
N PHE A 100 -0.61 -9.67 -9.63
CA PHE A 100 -0.98 -9.90 -8.24
C PHE A 100 -2.40 -10.45 -8.09
N LEU A 101 -3.41 -9.81 -8.70
CA LEU A 101 -4.80 -10.26 -8.56
C LEU A 101 -5.03 -11.64 -9.17
N GLY A 102 -4.33 -11.98 -10.26
CA GLY A 102 -4.40 -13.29 -10.88
C GLY A 102 -3.71 -14.39 -10.07
N ASN A 103 -2.73 -14.02 -9.24
CA ASN A 103 -1.98 -14.94 -8.39
C ASN A 103 -2.59 -15.11 -6.99
N LEU A 104 -3.69 -14.43 -6.66
CA LEU A 104 -4.37 -14.59 -5.39
C LEU A 104 -4.93 -16.00 -5.27
N GLY A 105 -4.40 -16.77 -4.32
CA GLY A 105 -4.94 -18.08 -3.97
C GLY A 105 -6.39 -17.97 -3.53
N THR A 106 -7.27 -18.74 -4.16
CA THR A 106 -8.67 -18.87 -3.76
C THR A 106 -8.89 -20.24 -3.13
N ALA A 107 -9.84 -20.32 -2.20
CA ALA A 107 -10.19 -21.60 -1.57
C ALA A 107 -10.72 -22.57 -2.64
N ALA A 108 -10.14 -23.78 -2.69
CA ALA A 108 -10.54 -24.80 -3.65
C ALA A 108 -11.97 -25.31 -3.39
N ALA A 109 -12.41 -25.31 -2.13
CA ALA A 109 -13.78 -25.66 -1.75
C ALA A 109 -14.65 -24.40 -1.69
N THR A 110 -15.74 -24.39 -2.45
CA THR A 110 -16.76 -23.35 -2.41
C THR A 110 -17.96 -23.81 -1.59
N HIS A 111 -18.53 -22.93 -0.76
CA HIS A 111 -19.76 -23.19 0.00
C HIS A 111 -20.83 -22.15 -0.35
N THR A 112 -22.11 -22.57 -0.46
CA THR A 112 -23.25 -21.74 -0.91
C THR A 112 -23.52 -20.53 -0.03
N ASP A 113 -23.26 -20.64 1.28
CA ASP A 113 -23.47 -19.54 2.24
C ASP A 113 -22.73 -18.24 1.89
N TYR A 114 -21.66 -18.33 1.10
CA TYR A 114 -20.88 -17.19 0.65
C TYR A 114 -21.23 -16.69 -0.76
N ASP A 115 -22.30 -17.20 -1.38
CA ASP A 115 -22.79 -16.79 -2.71
C ASP A 115 -23.01 -15.29 -2.76
N GLN A 116 -23.70 -14.77 -1.74
CA GLN A 116 -24.15 -13.38 -1.69
C GLN A 116 -23.09 -12.40 -1.20
N THR A 117 -21.90 -12.89 -0.82
CA THR A 117 -20.83 -12.05 -0.23
C THR A 117 -19.51 -12.26 -0.96
N VAL A 118 -18.78 -13.33 -0.64
CA VAL A 118 -17.44 -13.61 -1.18
C VAL A 118 -17.49 -13.79 -2.69
N ARG A 119 -18.47 -14.53 -3.23
CA ARG A 119 -18.56 -14.76 -4.68
C ARG A 119 -18.90 -13.50 -5.46
N VAL A 120 -19.71 -12.60 -4.90
CA VAL A 120 -19.98 -11.28 -5.50
C VAL A 120 -18.68 -10.48 -5.66
N VAL A 121 -17.85 -10.42 -4.62
CA VAL A 121 -16.56 -9.71 -4.67
C VAL A 121 -15.61 -10.34 -5.67
N GLN A 122 -15.50 -11.68 -5.68
CA GLN A 122 -14.64 -12.40 -6.62
C GLN A 122 -15.04 -12.13 -8.08
N GLN A 123 -16.34 -12.19 -8.39
CA GLN A 123 -16.87 -11.89 -9.72
C GLN A 123 -16.61 -10.42 -10.11
N ALA A 124 -16.81 -9.48 -9.19
CA ALA A 124 -16.53 -8.07 -9.43
C ALA A 124 -15.06 -7.82 -9.76
N ILE A 125 -14.14 -8.47 -9.02
CA ILE A 125 -12.69 -8.39 -9.28
C ILE A 125 -12.34 -8.97 -10.66
N GLN A 126 -12.92 -10.12 -11.02
CA GLN A 126 -12.69 -10.75 -12.33
C GLN A 126 -13.23 -9.93 -13.49
N ALA A 127 -14.27 -9.12 -13.26
CA ALA A 127 -14.90 -8.28 -14.28
C ALA A 127 -14.23 -6.90 -14.44
N LEU A 128 -13.19 -6.58 -13.66
CA LEU A 128 -12.52 -5.29 -13.75
C LEU A 128 -11.89 -5.08 -15.14
N PRO A 129 -12.17 -3.97 -15.83
CA PRO A 129 -11.53 -3.67 -17.10
C PRO A 129 -10.06 -3.28 -16.89
N ALA A 130 -9.24 -3.44 -17.93
CA ALA A 130 -7.82 -3.04 -17.89
C ALA A 130 -7.63 -1.56 -17.50
N SER A 131 -8.59 -0.68 -17.84
CA SER A 131 -8.59 0.73 -17.47
C SER A 131 -8.74 1.00 -15.96
N ALA A 132 -9.16 0.01 -15.17
CA ALA A 132 -9.24 0.12 -13.71
C ALA A 132 -7.86 0.08 -13.04
N PHE A 133 -6.81 -0.28 -13.78
CA PHE A 133 -5.46 -0.48 -13.26
C PHE A 133 -4.54 0.69 -13.60
N SER A 134 -3.82 1.20 -12.61
CA SER A 134 -2.71 2.14 -12.81
C SER A 134 -1.50 1.41 -13.37
N GLY A 135 -0.75 2.05 -14.26
CA GLY A 135 0.55 1.55 -14.71
C GLY A 135 1.61 1.65 -13.61
N VAL A 136 2.53 0.69 -13.58
CA VAL A 136 3.61 0.62 -12.57
C VAL A 136 4.53 1.84 -12.66
N GLU A 137 4.71 2.41 -13.86
CA GLU A 137 5.51 3.59 -14.14
C GLU A 137 4.98 4.82 -13.40
N ARG A 138 3.65 5.02 -13.39
CA ARG A 138 3.01 6.14 -12.69
C ARG A 138 3.07 5.99 -11.18
N VAL A 139 2.94 4.77 -10.68
CA VAL A 139 3.04 4.49 -9.25
C VAL A 139 4.47 4.74 -8.76
N ALA A 140 5.48 4.24 -9.46
CA ALA A 140 6.89 4.50 -9.14
C ALA A 140 7.22 5.99 -9.21
N ALA A 141 6.74 6.71 -10.23
CA ALA A 141 6.91 8.15 -10.32
C ALA A 141 6.31 8.89 -9.10
N GLY A 142 5.11 8.50 -8.65
CA GLY A 142 4.50 9.07 -7.45
C GLY A 142 5.30 8.81 -6.17
N ILE A 143 5.93 7.65 -6.04
CA ILE A 143 6.84 7.34 -4.93
C ILE A 143 8.07 8.23 -4.98
N ARG A 144 8.69 8.39 -6.16
CA ARG A 144 9.85 9.28 -6.35
C ARG A 144 9.51 10.72 -6.01
N THR A 145 8.33 11.22 -6.41
CA THR A 145 7.87 12.56 -6.02
C THR A 145 7.80 12.73 -4.51
N ALA A 146 7.33 11.70 -3.78
CA ALA A 146 7.28 11.77 -2.32
C ALA A 146 8.69 11.76 -1.70
N VAL A 147 9.59 10.88 -2.18
CA VAL A 147 10.97 10.80 -1.69
C VAL A 147 11.77 12.08 -1.95
N ALA A 148 11.52 12.73 -3.09
CA ALA A 148 12.17 14.01 -3.44
C ALA A 148 11.57 15.22 -2.72
N SER A 149 10.53 15.04 -1.90
CA SER A 149 9.93 16.13 -1.13
C SER A 149 10.76 16.45 0.10
N ASP A 150 10.92 17.75 0.42
CA ASP A 150 11.53 18.19 1.69
C ASP A 150 10.74 17.71 2.93
N ASN A 151 9.46 17.40 2.76
CA ASN A 151 8.59 16.91 3.84
C ASN A 151 7.72 15.75 3.32
N PRO A 152 8.30 14.55 3.15
CA PRO A 152 7.58 13.39 2.64
C PRO A 152 6.41 13.04 3.59
N PRO A 153 5.22 12.75 3.05
CA PRO A 153 4.07 12.44 3.89
C PRO A 153 4.24 11.08 4.57
N ARG A 154 3.84 10.94 5.84
CA ARG A 154 3.87 9.64 6.55
C ARG A 154 3.03 8.56 5.86
N ARG A 155 1.97 8.96 5.15
CA ARG A 155 1.06 8.09 4.41
C ARG A 155 0.74 8.68 3.06
N LEU A 156 0.90 7.88 2.01
CA LEU A 156 0.66 8.29 0.63
C LEU A 156 -0.27 7.29 -0.06
N ALA A 157 -1.48 7.71 -0.37
CA ALA A 157 -2.37 6.96 -1.25
C ALA A 157 -2.08 7.35 -2.71
N LEU A 158 -1.67 6.38 -3.53
CA LEU A 158 -1.41 6.57 -4.95
C LEU A 158 -2.57 6.02 -5.78
N GLY A 159 -3.50 6.91 -6.15
CA GLY A 159 -4.68 6.61 -6.93
C GLY A 159 -5.96 7.16 -6.29
N VAL A 160 -6.77 7.86 -7.09
CA VAL A 160 -7.96 8.60 -6.61
C VAL A 160 -8.99 7.65 -5.98
N ALA A 161 -9.35 6.57 -6.66
CA ALA A 161 -10.34 5.62 -6.15
C ALA A 161 -9.96 4.98 -4.80
N GLY A 162 -8.67 4.66 -4.63
CA GLY A 162 -8.15 4.12 -3.37
C GLY A 162 -8.16 5.17 -2.25
N ALA A 163 -7.80 6.42 -2.57
CA ALA A 163 -7.86 7.53 -1.63
C ALA A 163 -9.30 7.83 -1.18
N ASP A 164 -10.26 7.85 -2.09
CA ASP A 164 -11.67 8.10 -1.78
C ASP A 164 -12.28 6.99 -0.94
N SER A 165 -11.95 5.73 -1.25
CA SER A 165 -12.37 4.57 -0.45
C SER A 165 -11.82 4.64 0.97
N MET A 166 -10.54 5.02 1.14
CA MET A 166 -9.95 5.25 2.45
C MET A 166 -10.66 6.38 3.21
N ARG A 167 -10.89 7.53 2.58
CA ARG A 167 -11.60 8.66 3.21
C ARG A 167 -12.97 8.25 3.71
N LYS A 168 -13.74 7.54 2.88
CA LYS A 168 -15.06 7.03 3.24
C LYS A 168 -15.00 6.09 4.44
N ALA A 169 -14.05 5.16 4.45
CA ALA A 169 -13.89 4.20 5.55
C ALA A 169 -13.49 4.89 6.86
N LEU A 170 -12.59 5.87 6.82
CA LEU A 170 -12.19 6.64 7.99
C LEU A 170 -13.36 7.48 8.53
N ALA A 171 -14.08 8.18 7.65
CA ALA A 171 -15.25 8.95 8.06
C ALA A 171 -16.33 8.08 8.72
N ALA A 172 -16.56 6.87 8.20
CA ALA A 172 -17.50 5.92 8.81
C ALA A 172 -17.05 5.46 10.19
N ARG A 173 -15.75 5.20 10.40
CA ARG A 173 -15.22 4.83 11.72
C ARG A 173 -15.34 5.95 12.74
N ILE A 174 -15.05 7.19 12.32
CA ILE A 174 -15.23 8.38 13.16
C ILE A 174 -16.70 8.52 13.55
N ALA A 175 -17.63 8.39 12.60
CA ALA A 175 -19.06 8.48 12.89
C ALA A 175 -19.53 7.44 13.93
N VAL A 176 -18.99 6.22 13.89
CA VAL A 176 -19.28 5.19 14.90
C VAL A 176 -18.70 5.56 16.27
N LEU A 177 -17.49 6.11 16.34
CA LEU A 177 -16.91 6.58 17.60
C LEU A 177 -17.77 7.70 18.21
N ASP A 178 -18.21 8.64 17.37
CA ASP A 178 -19.05 9.76 17.80
C ASP A 178 -20.43 9.29 18.27
N GLU A 179 -21.04 8.32 17.56
CA GLU A 179 -22.33 7.71 17.93
C GLU A 179 -22.28 7.05 19.32
N TRP A 180 -21.13 6.44 19.67
CA TRP A 180 -20.94 5.70 20.91
C TRP A 180 -20.22 6.50 22.00
N ALA A 181 -20.00 7.80 21.81
CA ALA A 181 -19.22 8.64 22.73
C ALA A 181 -19.73 8.59 24.17
N THR A 182 -21.05 8.61 24.39
CA THR A 182 -21.63 8.49 25.74
C THR A 182 -21.22 7.19 26.45
N VAL A 183 -21.17 6.07 25.74
CA VAL A 183 -20.76 4.79 26.32
C VAL A 183 -19.27 4.79 26.64
N THR A 184 -18.45 5.39 25.78
CA THR A 184 -17.02 5.56 26.00
C THR A 184 -16.75 6.42 27.24
N ASP A 185 -17.38 7.59 27.35
CA ASP A 185 -17.17 8.54 28.45
C ASP A 185 -17.57 7.96 29.82
N MET A 186 -18.58 7.08 29.85
CA MET A 186 -19.01 6.40 31.07
C MET A 186 -17.94 5.50 31.71
N VAL A 187 -16.92 5.07 30.97
CA VAL A 187 -15.83 4.21 31.50
C VAL A 187 -14.85 5.01 32.35
N ASP A 188 -14.65 6.29 32.02
CA ASP A 188 -13.68 7.17 32.69
C ASP A 188 -14.30 8.00 33.84
N ALA A 189 -15.62 7.90 34.05
CA ALA A 189 -16.39 8.59 35.09
C ALA A 189 -16.43 7.81 36.42
#